data_AF-A0A946PBM6-F1
#
_entry.id   AF-A0A946PBM6-F1
#
_cell.length_a   1.000
_cell.length_b   1.000
_cell.length_c   1.000
_cell.angle_alpha   90.00
_cell.angle_beta   90.00
_cell.angle_gamma   90.00
#
_symmetry.space_group_name_H-M   'P 1'
#
loop_
_entity.id
_entity.type
_entity.pdbx_description
1 polymer ?
#
loop_
_entity_poly.entity_id
_entity_poly.type
_entity_poly.pdbx_seq_one_letter_code
_entity_poly.pdbx_strand_id
1 'polypeptide(L)'
;MFFLLPSGPPKTFLLLGVYPAFLLRVVTVLYVAYRLGSSLFTSTNLMTDYATPKPVGQSGKDLRISLENQPITIVGAPFPLAAREIERQGFSAVYLSGAALSAGLLGIPDVGLIPFEELERQTFRLTQNVCLPVIVDADTGYGDAAAIEKNICHLEAAGA
;
A
#
# COMPACT_ATOMS: atom_id res chain seq x y z
N MET A 1 -33.26 -38.11 0.35
CA MET A 1 -34.64 -37.86 0.81
C MET A 1 -34.71 -36.40 1.22
N PHE A 2 -35.30 -35.56 0.36
CA PHE A 2 -35.40 -34.11 0.56
C PHE A 2 -36.64 -33.78 1.39
N PHE A 3 -36.48 -32.98 2.43
CA PHE A 3 -37.56 -32.24 3.07
C PHE A 3 -37.27 -30.75 2.92
N LEU A 4 -38.23 -30.04 2.34
CA LEU A 4 -38.27 -28.58 2.25
C LEU A 4 -39.07 -28.01 3.42
N LEU A 5 -38.62 -26.83 3.89
CA LEU A 5 -39.30 -25.70 4.57
C LEU A 5 -38.66 -25.30 5.92
N PRO A 6 -38.75 -24.03 6.37
CA PRO A 6 -39.06 -22.77 5.68
C PRO A 6 -37.95 -21.69 5.84
N SER A 7 -38.11 -20.61 5.07
CA SER A 7 -37.36 -19.36 5.07
C SER A 7 -37.09 -18.76 6.46
N GLY A 8 -35.81 -18.50 6.74
CA GLY A 8 -35.25 -17.71 7.84
C GLY A 8 -33.77 -17.39 7.57
N PRO A 9 -33.15 -16.40 8.23
CA PRO A 9 -31.80 -15.94 7.92
C PRO A 9 -30.76 -17.06 8.08
N PRO A 10 -29.59 -16.99 7.40
CA PRO A 10 -28.72 -18.14 7.21
C PRO A 10 -28.25 -18.70 8.54
N LYS A 11 -28.64 -19.95 8.82
CA LYS A 11 -28.16 -20.72 9.97
C LYS A 11 -26.71 -21.10 9.73
N THR A 12 -25.81 -20.58 10.57
CA THR A 12 -24.42 -20.98 10.67
C THR A 12 -24.33 -22.48 10.95
N PHE A 13 -23.85 -23.26 9.99
CA PHE A 13 -23.49 -24.66 10.20
C PHE A 13 -22.25 -24.72 11.11
N LEU A 14 -22.42 -25.22 12.32
CA LEU A 14 -21.34 -25.42 13.27
C LEU A 14 -20.89 -26.89 13.17
N LEU A 15 -19.86 -27.16 12.37
CA LEU A 15 -19.11 -28.42 12.44
C LEU A 15 -18.06 -28.27 13.55
N LEU A 16 -18.39 -28.77 14.74
CA LEU A 16 -17.45 -28.95 15.86
C LEU A 16 -16.53 -30.13 15.54
N GLY A 17 -15.29 -29.85 15.15
CA GLY A 17 -14.28 -30.88 14.93
C GLY A 17 -12.93 -30.31 14.51
N VAL A 18 -12.12 -29.93 15.50
CA VAL A 18 -10.65 -29.77 15.43
C VAL A 18 -10.12 -28.81 14.34
N TYR A 19 -10.09 -27.51 14.64
CA TYR A 19 -9.29 -26.55 13.86
C TYR A 19 -8.35 -25.77 14.81
N PRO A 20 -7.04 -25.68 14.51
CA PRO A 20 -6.09 -25.01 15.39
C PRO A 20 -6.35 -23.49 15.38
N ALA A 21 -5.93 -22.80 16.45
CA ALA A 21 -6.18 -21.38 16.77
C ALA A 21 -5.94 -20.35 15.63
N PHE A 22 -5.33 -20.76 14.52
CA PHE A 22 -5.13 -19.97 13.31
C PHE A 22 -6.43 -19.63 12.58
N LEU A 23 -7.35 -20.60 12.44
CA LEU A 23 -8.61 -20.37 11.71
C LEU A 23 -9.54 -19.43 12.49
N LEU A 24 -9.51 -19.49 13.83
CA LEU A 24 -10.29 -18.59 14.69
C LEU A 24 -9.83 -17.13 14.53
N ARG A 25 -8.52 -16.88 14.38
CA ARG A 25 -7.98 -15.54 14.10
C ARG A 25 -8.39 -15.03 12.73
N VAL A 26 -8.32 -15.86 11.69
CA VAL A 26 -8.74 -15.47 10.33
C VAL A 26 -10.25 -15.16 10.29
N VAL A 27 -11.08 -16.01 10.90
CA VAL A 27 -12.53 -15.77 10.98
C VAL A 27 -12.85 -14.54 11.82
N THR A 28 -12.11 -14.28 12.91
CA THR A 28 -12.29 -13.05 13.71
C THR A 28 -11.91 -11.80 12.92
N VAL A 29 -10.81 -11.81 12.16
CA VAL A 29 -10.39 -10.69 11.30
C VAL A 29 -11.41 -10.45 10.18
N LEU A 30 -11.89 -11.52 9.52
CA LEU A 30 -12.92 -11.43 8.50
C LEU A 30 -14.27 -10.96 9.07
N TYR A 31 -14.65 -11.42 10.26
CA TYR A 31 -15.89 -11.01 10.93
C TYR A 31 -15.82 -9.56 11.43
N VAL A 32 -14.67 -9.11 11.94
CA VAL A 32 -14.44 -7.70 12.31
C VAL A 32 -14.44 -6.81 11.07
N ALA A 33 -13.81 -7.23 9.97
CA ALA A 33 -13.87 -6.53 8.68
C ALA A 33 -15.31 -6.47 8.13
N TYR A 34 -16.08 -7.56 8.27
CA TYR A 34 -17.48 -7.63 7.86
C TYR A 34 -18.40 -6.76 8.74
N ARG A 35 -18.19 -6.75 10.07
CA ARG A 35 -19.00 -5.93 11.01
C ARG A 35 -18.67 -4.45 10.93
N LEU A 36 -17.41 -4.08 10.68
CA LEU A 36 -16.98 -2.70 10.43
C LEU A 36 -17.39 -2.22 9.03
N GLY A 37 -17.59 -3.14 8.08
CA GLY A 37 -18.00 -2.84 6.71
C GLY A 37 -19.45 -2.40 6.50
N SER A 38 -20.30 -2.42 7.55
CA SER A 38 -21.72 -2.06 7.42
C SER A 38 -22.07 -0.62 7.84
N SER A 39 -21.17 0.13 8.48
CA SER A 39 -21.44 1.53 8.91
C SER A 39 -20.58 2.59 8.22
N LEU A 40 -19.72 2.20 7.26
CA LEU A 40 -18.82 3.14 6.56
C LEU A 40 -19.21 3.38 5.09
N PHE A 41 -20.29 2.77 4.61
CA PHE A 41 -20.82 3.06 3.27
C PHE A 41 -21.79 4.25 3.29
N THR A 42 -21.39 5.34 3.94
CA THR A 42 -22.06 6.63 3.82
C THR A 42 -21.39 7.38 2.66
N SER A 43 -22.00 7.25 1.48
CA SER A 43 -21.89 8.13 0.30
C SER A 43 -20.76 9.18 0.32
N THR A 44 -19.52 8.77 0.04
CA THR A 44 -18.52 9.69 -0.50
C THR A 44 -18.44 9.46 -1.99
N ASN A 45 -18.57 10.55 -2.75
CA ASN A 45 -18.61 10.56 -4.20
C ASN A 45 -17.34 9.91 -4.78
N LEU A 46 -17.43 8.63 -5.14
CA LEU A 46 -16.34 7.82 -5.69
C LEU A 46 -15.78 8.37 -7.03
N MET A 47 -16.40 9.40 -7.61
CA MET A 47 -15.97 10.03 -8.86
C MET A 47 -15.42 11.45 -8.74
N THR A 48 -15.44 12.09 -7.56
CA THR A 48 -15.07 13.52 -7.46
C THR A 48 -13.79 13.79 -6.66
N ASP A 49 -13.23 12.77 -6.00
CA ASP A 49 -12.04 12.90 -5.14
C ASP A 49 -10.73 12.49 -5.85
N TYR A 50 -10.64 12.72 -7.17
CA TYR A 50 -9.37 12.64 -7.89
C TYR A 50 -8.56 13.92 -7.64
N ALA A 51 -8.25 14.16 -6.36
CA ALA A 51 -7.59 15.38 -5.88
C ALA A 51 -6.32 15.67 -6.69
N THR A 52 -6.14 16.97 -6.95
CA THR A 52 -5.04 17.59 -7.67
C THR A 52 -3.67 17.01 -7.30
N PRO A 53 -2.81 16.70 -8.28
CA PRO A 53 -1.47 16.15 -8.01
C PRO A 53 -0.66 17.11 -7.13
N LYS A 54 0.15 16.52 -6.22
CA LYS A 54 1.05 17.26 -5.35
C LYS A 54 2.01 18.12 -6.18
N PRO A 55 2.33 19.36 -5.76
CA PRO A 55 3.40 20.14 -6.37
C PRO A 55 4.73 19.38 -6.25
N VAL A 56 5.44 19.25 -7.37
CA VAL A 56 6.74 18.58 -7.47
C VAL A 56 7.73 19.19 -6.45
N GLY A 57 8.50 18.34 -5.75
CA GLY A 57 9.63 18.78 -4.91
C GLY A 57 9.35 19.03 -3.42
N GLN A 58 8.17 18.68 -2.89
CA GLN A 58 7.85 18.87 -1.46
C GLN A 58 7.99 17.61 -0.59
N SER A 59 8.03 16.41 -1.19
CA SER A 59 8.04 15.10 -0.50
C SER A 59 9.12 15.00 0.59
N GLY A 60 10.40 15.19 0.25
CA GLY A 60 11.49 15.09 1.21
C GLY A 60 11.43 16.13 2.35
N LYS A 61 10.88 17.33 2.09
CA LYS A 61 10.69 18.35 3.14
C LYS A 61 9.59 17.94 4.11
N ASP A 62 8.45 17.49 3.60
CA ASP A 62 7.31 17.06 4.41
C ASP A 62 7.66 15.85 5.28
N LEU A 63 8.44 14.91 4.73
CA LEU A 63 8.93 13.77 5.49
C LEU A 63 9.86 14.21 6.63
N ARG A 64 10.80 15.12 6.38
CA ARG A 64 11.69 15.66 7.42
C ARG A 64 10.90 16.31 8.56
N ILE A 65 9.93 17.16 8.23
CA ILE A 65 9.05 17.81 9.22
C ILE A 65 8.28 16.77 10.04
N SER A 66 7.77 15.71 9.38
CA SER A 66 7.02 14.65 10.05
C SER A 66 7.88 13.85 11.05
N LEU A 67 9.19 13.76 10.83
CA LEU A 67 10.14 13.01 11.66
C LEU A 67 10.70 13.82 12.85
N GLU A 68 10.56 15.15 12.87
CA GLU A 68 11.21 16.03 13.86
C GLU A 68 10.72 15.78 15.30
N ASN A 69 9.45 15.44 15.49
CA ASN A 69 8.82 15.47 16.82
C ASN A 69 8.49 14.09 17.40
N GLN A 70 8.33 13.08 16.54
CA GLN A 70 7.92 11.74 16.96
C GLN A 70 8.24 10.68 15.90
N PRO A 71 8.40 9.40 16.30
CA PRO A 71 8.38 8.29 15.35
C PRO A 71 7.07 8.27 14.57
N ILE A 72 7.16 8.07 13.26
CA ILE A 72 6.00 7.87 12.38
C ILE A 72 5.92 6.41 11.93
N THR A 73 4.69 5.94 11.70
CA THR A 73 4.49 4.62 11.07
C THR A 73 4.47 4.79 9.56
N ILE A 74 5.26 3.98 8.86
CA ILE A 74 5.38 4.01 7.40
C ILE A 74 4.94 2.65 6.88
N VAL A 75 3.99 2.65 5.94
CA VAL A 75 3.39 1.43 5.39
C VAL A 75 3.90 1.19 3.98
N GLY A 76 4.23 -0.07 3.67
CA GLY A 76 4.65 -0.48 2.33
C GLY A 76 3.51 -0.37 1.32
N ALA A 77 3.75 0.31 0.21
CA ALA A 77 2.77 0.52 -0.86
C ALA A 77 3.40 0.21 -2.24
N PRO A 78 3.32 -1.04 -2.73
CA PRO A 78 3.87 -1.39 -4.04
C PRO A 78 3.08 -0.80 -5.22
N PHE A 79 1.81 -0.39 -5.00
CA PHE A 79 0.93 0.09 -6.06
C PHE A 79 0.16 1.35 -5.64
N PRO A 80 -0.20 2.24 -6.60
CA PRO A 80 -0.93 3.50 -6.32
C PRO A 80 -2.23 3.32 -5.54
N LEU A 81 -2.98 2.25 -5.80
CA LEU A 81 -4.23 1.97 -5.09
C LEU A 81 -3.99 1.73 -3.58
N ALA A 82 -2.93 0.98 -3.24
CA ALA A 82 -2.57 0.74 -1.84
C ALA A 82 -2.11 2.03 -1.17
N ALA A 83 -1.30 2.85 -1.87
CA ALA A 83 -0.84 4.13 -1.35
C ALA A 83 -2.02 5.07 -1.04
N ARG A 84 -3.03 5.13 -1.92
CA ARG A 84 -4.25 5.93 -1.69
C ARG A 84 -5.04 5.44 -0.49
N GLU A 85 -5.15 4.14 -0.30
CA GLU A 85 -5.84 3.61 0.87
C GLU A 85 -5.10 3.93 2.17
N ILE A 86 -3.77 3.87 2.16
CA ILE A 86 -2.92 4.29 3.27
C ILE A 86 -3.10 5.79 3.55
N GLU A 87 -3.14 6.64 2.52
CA GLU A 87 -3.43 8.06 2.67
C GLU A 87 -4.80 8.33 3.30
N ARG A 88 -5.85 7.65 2.84
CA ARG A 88 -7.21 7.77 3.39
C ARG A 88 -7.29 7.36 4.86
N GLN A 89 -6.41 6.46 5.30
CA GLN A 89 -6.32 6.04 6.71
C GLN A 89 -5.51 7.03 7.58
N GLY A 90 -4.96 8.10 6.99
CA GLY A 90 -4.30 9.19 7.71
C GLY A 90 -2.84 8.93 8.08
N PHE A 91 -2.17 7.99 7.40
CA PHE A 91 -0.73 7.79 7.57
C PHE A 91 0.08 8.97 7.03
N SER A 92 1.30 9.15 7.54
CA SER A 92 2.13 10.31 7.20
C SER A 92 3.08 10.10 6.02
N ALA A 93 3.35 8.84 5.63
CA ALA A 93 4.23 8.49 4.51
C ALA A 93 4.00 7.04 4.06
N VAL A 94 4.48 6.71 2.86
CA VAL A 94 4.50 5.35 2.30
C VAL A 94 5.92 4.94 1.92
N TYR A 95 6.15 3.63 1.82
CA TYR A 95 7.41 3.05 1.40
C TYR A 95 7.23 2.16 0.17
N LEU A 96 8.00 2.42 -0.89
CA LEU A 96 8.17 1.54 -2.03
C LEU A 96 9.33 0.58 -1.74
N SER A 97 8.99 -0.66 -1.41
CA SER A 97 9.94 -1.73 -1.14
C SER A 97 10.46 -2.39 -2.41
N GLY A 98 11.77 -2.66 -2.49
CA GLY A 98 12.40 -3.45 -3.55
C GLY A 98 11.81 -4.85 -3.63
N ALA A 99 11.70 -5.55 -2.50
CA ALA A 99 11.08 -6.88 -2.42
C ALA A 99 9.62 -6.91 -2.89
N ALA A 100 8.82 -5.90 -2.52
CA ALA A 100 7.42 -5.83 -2.96
C ALA A 100 7.31 -5.50 -4.46
N LEU A 101 8.24 -4.71 -4.99
CA LEU A 101 8.34 -4.39 -6.40
C LEU A 101 8.78 -5.62 -7.22
N SER A 102 9.87 -6.30 -6.84
CA SER A 102 10.37 -7.48 -7.53
C SER A 102 9.34 -8.62 -7.54
N ALA A 103 8.80 -8.97 -6.38
CA ALA A 103 7.83 -10.06 -6.27
C ALA A 103 6.46 -9.68 -6.84
N GLY A 104 5.97 -8.47 -6.54
CA GLY A 104 4.60 -8.06 -6.85
C GLY A 104 4.39 -7.58 -8.29
N LEU A 105 5.40 -6.94 -8.89
CA LEU A 105 5.28 -6.40 -10.25
C LEU A 105 5.99 -7.26 -11.29
N LEU A 106 7.22 -7.70 -10.98
CA LEU A 106 8.08 -8.39 -11.95
C LEU A 106 7.98 -9.92 -11.84
N GLY A 107 7.51 -10.45 -10.71
CA GLY A 107 7.43 -11.89 -10.47
C GLY A 107 8.81 -12.54 -10.35
N ILE A 108 9.83 -11.79 -9.92
CA ILE A 108 11.22 -12.23 -9.78
C ILE A 108 11.67 -12.14 -8.31
N PRO A 109 12.68 -12.92 -7.88
CA PRO A 109 13.21 -12.79 -6.53
C PRO A 109 13.97 -11.46 -6.34
N ASP A 110 13.98 -11.00 -5.09
CA ASP A 110 14.66 -9.76 -4.69
C ASP A 110 16.17 -9.96 -4.54
N VAL A 111 16.87 -10.01 -5.68
CA VAL A 111 18.32 -10.25 -5.77
C VAL A 111 19.01 -9.20 -6.65
N GLY A 112 18.47 -7.98 -6.68
CA GLY A 112 19.03 -6.85 -7.43
C GLY A 112 18.80 -6.94 -8.95
N LEU A 113 17.73 -7.62 -9.38
CA LEU A 113 17.37 -7.78 -10.79
C LEU A 113 16.37 -6.74 -11.30
N ILE A 114 15.91 -5.85 -10.42
CA ILE A 114 14.99 -4.77 -10.79
C ILE A 114 15.78 -3.77 -11.65
N PRO A 115 15.35 -3.45 -12.88
CA PRO A 115 15.95 -2.36 -13.65
C PRO A 115 15.61 -1.00 -13.01
N PHE A 116 16.56 -0.06 -13.01
CA PHE A 116 16.33 1.28 -12.46
C PHE A 116 15.12 1.98 -13.09
N GLU A 117 14.91 1.79 -14.39
CA GLU A 117 13.79 2.38 -15.13
C GLU A 117 12.44 1.87 -14.62
N GLU A 118 12.37 0.65 -14.09
CA GLU A 118 11.16 0.15 -13.44
C GLU A 118 10.93 0.81 -12.10
N LEU A 119 11.98 0.96 -11.29
CA LEU A 119 11.92 1.66 -10.01
C LEU A 119 11.45 3.11 -10.21
N GLU A 120 12.07 3.84 -11.14
CA GLU A 120 11.72 5.22 -11.49
C GLU A 120 10.25 5.32 -11.94
N ARG A 121 9.83 4.42 -12.83
CA ARG A 121 8.46 4.39 -13.33
C ARG A 121 7.43 4.13 -12.23
N GLN A 122 7.71 3.22 -11.31
CA GLN A 122 6.79 2.94 -10.20
C GLN A 122 6.78 4.05 -9.17
N THR A 123 7.93 4.66 -8.91
CA THR A 123 8.04 5.87 -8.07
C THR A 123 7.15 6.96 -8.62
N PHE A 124 7.30 7.29 -9.92
CA PHE A 124 6.44 8.25 -10.60
C PHE A 124 4.95 7.89 -10.50
N ARG A 125 4.59 6.62 -10.72
CA ARG A 125 3.18 6.18 -10.60
C ARG A 125 2.62 6.39 -9.20
N LEU A 126 3.40 6.12 -8.16
CA LEU A 126 2.96 6.32 -6.77
C LEU A 126 2.79 7.81 -6.47
N THR A 127 3.83 8.59 -6.69
CA THR A 127 3.89 10.03 -6.33
C THR A 127 2.86 10.87 -7.08
N GLN A 128 2.47 10.47 -8.30
CA GLN A 128 1.39 11.15 -9.04
C GLN A 128 -0.01 10.85 -8.49
N ASN A 129 -0.17 9.83 -7.64
CA ASN A 129 -1.48 9.38 -7.17
C ASN A 129 -1.75 9.60 -5.69
N VAL A 130 -0.76 10.05 -4.92
CA VAL A 130 -0.89 10.38 -3.48
C VAL A 130 -0.14 11.67 -3.14
N CYS A 131 -0.57 12.37 -2.10
CA CYS A 131 0.12 13.54 -1.55
C CYS A 131 1.14 13.16 -0.46
N LEU A 132 1.11 11.92 0.02
CA LEU A 132 2.07 11.42 0.99
C LEU A 132 3.50 11.40 0.44
N PRO A 133 4.52 11.69 1.28
CA PRO A 133 5.90 11.38 0.95
C PRO A 133 6.10 9.89 0.65
N VAL A 134 6.89 9.60 -0.39
CA VAL A 134 7.20 8.23 -0.81
C VAL A 134 8.67 7.95 -0.58
N ILE A 135 8.98 7.06 0.36
CA ILE A 135 10.33 6.56 0.58
C ILE A 135 10.58 5.44 -0.42
N VAL A 136 11.68 5.52 -1.17
CA VAL A 136 12.00 4.56 -2.24
C VAL A 136 13.22 3.74 -1.85
N ASP A 137 13.09 2.42 -1.94
CA ASP A 137 14.22 1.50 -1.88
C ASP A 137 15.00 1.54 -3.20
N ALA A 138 16.20 2.10 -3.17
CA ALA A 138 17.04 2.28 -4.36
C ALA A 138 18.17 1.25 -4.46
N ASP A 139 18.03 0.09 -3.81
CA ASP A 139 19.05 -0.97 -3.74
C ASP A 139 20.43 -0.39 -3.34
N THR A 140 21.44 -0.59 -4.18
CA THR A 140 22.80 -0.04 -4.05
C THR A 140 23.03 1.19 -4.95
N GLY A 141 21.97 1.70 -5.59
CA GLY A 141 21.99 2.91 -6.41
C GLY A 141 22.26 2.70 -7.91
N TYR A 142 22.23 1.46 -8.39
CA TYR A 142 22.23 1.09 -9.82
C TYR A 142 23.45 1.58 -10.63
N GLY A 143 24.64 1.51 -10.07
CA GLY A 143 25.89 1.77 -10.80
C GLY A 143 27.03 2.27 -9.91
N ASP A 144 27.94 3.03 -10.52
CA ASP A 144 29.01 3.73 -9.81
C ASP A 144 28.54 5.07 -9.24
N ALA A 145 29.44 5.84 -8.61
CA ALA A 145 29.09 7.11 -7.97
C ALA A 145 28.42 8.12 -8.92
N ALA A 146 28.81 8.17 -10.20
CA ALA A 146 28.23 9.08 -11.17
C ALA A 146 26.82 8.63 -11.58
N ALA A 147 26.62 7.32 -11.73
CA ALA A 147 25.28 6.77 -11.95
C ALA A 147 24.37 7.03 -10.75
N ILE A 148 24.86 6.85 -9.51
CA ILE A 148 24.10 7.12 -8.28
C ILE A 148 23.63 8.57 -8.23
N GLU A 149 24.53 9.54 -8.46
CA GLU A 149 24.17 10.96 -8.46
C GLU A 149 23.06 11.27 -9.47
N LYS A 150 23.19 10.73 -10.69
CA LYS A 150 22.16 10.85 -11.71
C LYS A 150 20.84 10.22 -11.27
N ASN A 151 20.88 8.99 -10.76
CA ASN A 151 19.69 8.24 -10.36
C ASN A 151 18.94 8.93 -9.19
N ILE A 152 19.65 9.60 -8.28
CA ILE A 152 19.03 10.45 -7.26
C ILE A 152 18.21 11.55 -7.92
N CYS A 153 18.77 12.30 -8.87
CA CYS A 153 18.04 13.35 -9.57
C CYS A 153 16.81 12.81 -10.32
N HIS A 154 16.90 11.62 -10.89
CA HIS A 154 15.79 10.94 -11.55
C HIS A 154 14.66 10.58 -10.57
N LEU A 155 14.99 10.02 -9.40
CA LEU A 155 14.00 9.71 -8.37
C LEU A 155 13.37 10.98 -7.76
N GLU A 156 14.15 12.03 -7.53
CA GLU A 156 13.64 13.33 -7.08
C GLU A 156 12.69 13.94 -8.12
N ALA A 157 13.04 13.88 -9.42
CA ALA A 157 12.17 14.32 -10.51
C ALA A 157 10.90 13.48 -10.62
N ALA A 158 10.99 12.18 -10.31
CA ALA A 158 9.84 11.29 -10.20
C ALA A 158 8.99 11.57 -8.95
N GLY A 159 9.43 12.42 -8.03
CA GLY A 159 8.66 12.93 -6.89
C GLY A 159 8.93 12.26 -5.54
N ALA A 160 10.00 11.48 -5.42
CA ALA A 160 10.46 10.92 -4.14
C ALA A 160 10.77 12.02 -3.10
#